data_AF-A0AAV4CT55-F1
#
_entry.id   AF-A0AAV4CT55-F1
#
_cell.length_a   1.000
_cell.length_b   1.000
_cell.length_c   1.000
_cell.angle_alpha   90.00
_cell.angle_beta   90.00
_cell.angle_gamma   90.00
#
_symmetry.space_group_name_H-M   'P 1'
#
loop_
_entity.id
_entity.type
_entity.pdbx_description
1 polymer ?
#
loop_
_entity_poly.entity_id
_entity_poly.type
_entity_poly.pdbx_seq_one_letter_code
_entity_poly.pdbx_strand_id
1 'polypeptide(L)'
;MLAEAGESRLGAEAGRSRLLAEAGESRLGAEAGGSRLLAEAGEYMLGAEAGRSRLLAEADEFRLSEEAGETRLGAEAGETSLLAEAGETRLGAEAGGSRLLA
;
A
#
# COMPACT_ATOMS: atom_id res chain seq x y z
N MET A 1 -0.36 -3.56 -13.55
CA MET A 1 0.25 -4.91 -13.58
C MET A 1 -0.60 -5.84 -12.74
N LEU A 2 -0.74 -7.10 -13.14
CA LEU A 2 -1.35 -8.15 -12.35
C LEU A 2 -0.27 -9.19 -12.02
N ALA A 3 -0.24 -9.64 -10.77
CA ALA A 3 0.67 -10.65 -10.26
C ALA A 3 -0.15 -11.75 -9.59
N GLU A 4 -0.16 -12.95 -10.16
CA GLU A 4 -0.97 -14.06 -9.64
C GLU A 4 -0.31 -14.73 -8.43
N ALA A 5 1.00 -14.99 -8.48
CA ALA A 5 1.73 -15.56 -7.35
C ALA A 5 3.22 -15.17 -7.39
N GLY A 6 3.83 -15.13 -6.21
CA GLY A 6 5.27 -14.94 -6.03
C GLY A 6 5.64 -13.48 -5.77
N GLU A 7 6.85 -13.08 -6.18
CA GLU A 7 7.34 -11.73 -5.94
C GLU A 7 7.05 -10.80 -7.12
N SER A 8 6.55 -9.59 -6.86
CA SER A 8 6.36 -8.57 -7.88
C SER A 8 6.79 -7.18 -7.43
N ARG A 9 7.40 -6.42 -8.34
CA ARG A 9 7.84 -5.05 -8.09
C ARG A 9 7.46 -4.14 -9.24
N LEU A 10 6.82 -3.03 -8.91
CA LEU A 10 6.47 -1.98 -9.87
C LEU A 10 6.93 -0.62 -9.32
N GLY A 11 7.50 0.22 -10.19
CA GLY A 11 7.97 1.56 -9.86
C GLY A 11 7.62 2.55 -10.97
N ALA A 12 7.36 3.81 -10.62
CA ALA A 12 7.21 4.91 -11.57
C ALA A 12 7.76 6.21 -11.00
N GLU A 13 8.46 7.01 -11.81
CA GLU A 13 8.87 8.37 -11.41
C GLU A 13 7.66 9.31 -11.33
N ALA A 14 6.74 9.23 -12.29
CA ALA A 14 5.59 10.12 -12.34
C ALA A 14 4.34 9.44 -12.87
N GLY A 15 3.19 9.96 -12.46
CA GLY A 15 1.89 9.60 -13.02
C GLY A 15 1.10 8.64 -12.14
N ARG A 16 0.44 7.66 -12.74
CA ARG A 16 -0.41 6.72 -11.99
C ARG A 16 0.09 5.29 -12.13
N SER A 17 0.30 4.63 -11.01
CA SER A 17 0.73 3.24 -10.94
C SER A 17 -0.30 2.37 -10.25
N ARG A 18 -0.56 1.18 -10.81
CA ARG A 18 -1.50 0.22 -10.24
C ARG A 18 -0.96 -1.20 -10.30
N LEU A 19 -0.96 -1.86 -9.15
CA LEU A 19 -0.64 -3.27 -8.98
C LEU A 19 -1.85 -4.00 -8.38
N LEU A 20 -2.24 -5.10 -9.01
CA LEU A 20 -3.10 -6.12 -8.42
C LEU A 20 -2.22 -7.34 -8.13
N ALA A 21 -2.30 -7.88 -6.93
CA ALA A 21 -1.56 -9.08 -6.56
C ALA A 21 -2.47 -10.04 -5.79
N GLU A 22 -2.56 -11.28 -6.24
CA GLU A 22 -3.42 -12.30 -5.61
C GLU A 22 -2.68 -12.96 -4.44
N ALA A 23 -1.45 -13.42 -4.66
CA ALA A 23 -0.67 -14.04 -3.59
C ALA A 23 0.82 -13.68 -3.62
N GLY A 24 1.46 -13.67 -2.45
CA GLY A 24 2.91 -13.58 -2.29
C GLY A 24 3.40 -12.21 -1.84
N GLU A 25 4.59 -11.83 -2.28
CA GLU A 25 5.19 -10.54 -1.91
C GLU A 25 5.04 -9.52 -3.04
N SER A 26 4.62 -8.30 -2.73
CA SER A 26 4.57 -7.26 -3.75
C SER A 26 4.92 -5.87 -3.25
N ARG A 27 5.65 -5.14 -4.09
CA ARG A 27 6.13 -3.78 -3.81
C ARG A 27 5.75 -2.85 -4.93
N LEU A 28 5.01 -1.79 -4.59
CA LEU A 28 4.70 -0.70 -5.50
C LEU A 28 5.31 0.60 -4.97
N GLY A 29 6.13 1.26 -5.79
CA GLY A 29 6.73 2.57 -5.50
C GLY A 29 6.34 3.63 -6.52
N ALA A 30 6.18 4.89 -6.10
CA ALA A 30 6.19 6.02 -7.01
C ALA A 30 6.84 7.27 -6.39
N GLU A 31 7.59 8.05 -7.17
CA GLU A 31 8.07 9.36 -6.69
C GLU A 31 6.91 10.36 -6.68
N ALA A 32 6.24 10.58 -7.81
CA ALA A 32 5.13 11.53 -7.88
C ALA A 32 3.84 10.95 -8.49
N GLY A 33 2.70 11.26 -7.87
CA GLY A 33 1.38 11.05 -8.43
C GLY A 33 0.54 10.04 -7.65
N GLY A 34 -0.15 9.14 -8.35
CA GLY A 34 -1.17 8.27 -7.76
C GLY A 34 -0.77 6.80 -7.77
N SER A 35 -0.64 6.18 -6.61
CA SER A 35 -0.31 4.75 -6.49
C SER A 35 -1.43 3.96 -5.83
N ARG A 36 -1.80 2.83 -6.45
CA ARG A 36 -2.81 1.93 -5.92
C ARG A 36 -2.35 0.48 -5.95
N LEU A 37 -2.31 -0.14 -4.78
CA LEU A 37 -2.07 -1.56 -4.61
C LEU A 37 -3.34 -2.22 -4.09
N LEU A 38 -3.81 -3.27 -4.78
CA LEU A 38 -4.79 -4.22 -4.25
C LEU A 38 -4.10 -5.57 -4.08
N ALA A 39 -4.32 -6.18 -2.91
CA ALA A 39 -3.72 -7.43 -2.51
C ALA A 39 -4.76 -8.38 -1.89
N GLU A 40 -4.69 -9.66 -2.17
CA GLU A 40 -5.53 -10.64 -1.46
C GLU A 40 -4.77 -11.27 -0.28
N ALA A 41 -3.66 -11.98 -0.50
CA ALA A 41 -2.94 -12.68 0.58
C ALA A 41 -1.40 -12.59 0.49
N GLY A 42 -0.73 -12.27 1.60
CA GLY A 42 0.74 -12.17 1.69
C GLY A 42 1.28 -10.82 2.16
N GLU A 43 2.52 -10.51 1.79
CA GLU A 43 3.22 -9.31 2.30
C GLU A 43 3.31 -8.21 1.24
N TYR A 44 2.76 -7.04 1.55
CA TYR A 44 2.64 -5.98 0.56
C TYR A 44 3.11 -4.63 1.07
N MET A 45 3.88 -3.95 0.22
CA MET A 45 4.37 -2.61 0.49
C MET A 45 3.99 -1.63 -0.61
N LEU A 46 3.44 -0.50 -0.19
CA LEU A 46 3.18 0.66 -1.03
C LEU A 46 4.00 1.85 -0.52
N GLY A 47 4.90 2.36 -1.35
CA GLY A 47 5.68 3.56 -1.08
C GLY A 47 5.34 4.70 -2.05
N ALA A 48 5.22 5.93 -1.56
CA ALA A 48 5.24 7.10 -2.41
C ALA A 48 5.98 8.29 -1.77
N GLU A 49 6.66 9.10 -2.58
CA GLU A 49 7.25 10.37 -2.11
C GLU A 49 6.17 11.45 -2.06
N ALA A 50 5.38 11.60 -3.13
CA ALA A 50 4.30 12.57 -3.16
C ALA A 50 3.04 12.09 -3.89
N GLY A 51 1.87 12.42 -3.34
CA GLY A 51 0.61 12.48 -4.06
C GLY A 51 -0.54 11.72 -3.39
N ARG A 52 -1.02 10.64 -4.02
CA ARG A 52 -2.17 9.86 -3.52
C ARG A 52 -1.85 8.38 -3.48
N SER A 53 -1.83 7.81 -2.30
CA SER A 53 -1.52 6.39 -2.09
C SER A 53 -2.69 5.64 -1.46
N ARG A 54 -3.05 4.51 -2.07
CA ARG A 54 -4.09 3.61 -1.57
C ARG A 54 -3.63 2.16 -1.60
N LEU A 55 -3.58 1.53 -0.43
CA LEU A 55 -3.42 0.09 -0.27
C LEU A 55 -4.72 -0.47 0.31
N LEU A 56 -5.29 -1.44 -0.39
CA LEU A 56 -6.44 -2.23 0.07
C LEU A 56 -6.04 -3.69 0.05
N ALA A 57 -6.36 -4.41 1.12
CA ALA A 57 -6.05 -5.82 1.16
C ALA A 57 -7.00 -6.67 1.99
N GLU A 58 -6.95 -7.98 1.76
CA GLU A 58 -7.80 -8.95 2.45
C GLU A 58 -7.09 -9.60 3.65
N ALA A 59 -5.86 -10.13 3.51
CA ALA A 59 -5.21 -10.88 4.60
C ALA A 59 -3.67 -10.77 4.64
N ASP A 60 -3.10 -10.86 5.85
CA ASP A 60 -1.67 -10.91 6.21
C ASP A 60 -1.02 -9.56 6.57
N GLU A 61 0.10 -9.17 5.95
CA GLU A 61 0.94 -8.06 6.43
C GLU A 61 1.06 -6.94 5.39
N PHE A 62 0.73 -5.71 5.81
CA PHE A 62 0.60 -4.58 4.90
C PHE A 62 1.29 -3.35 5.43
N ARG A 63 2.13 -2.74 4.58
CA ARG A 63 2.77 -1.48 4.90
C ARG A 63 2.52 -0.45 3.82
N LEU A 64 2.14 0.74 4.26
CA LEU A 64 2.07 1.92 3.42
C LEU A 64 2.99 2.97 4.02
N SER A 65 3.91 3.49 3.21
CA SER A 65 4.75 4.65 3.56
C SER A 65 4.55 5.78 2.55
N GLU A 66 4.32 6.99 3.04
CA GLU A 66 4.20 8.16 2.18
C GLU A 66 4.84 9.40 2.79
N GLU A 67 5.57 10.18 2.00
CA GLU A 67 6.22 11.40 2.52
C GLU A 67 5.25 12.58 2.51
N ALA A 68 4.53 12.84 1.40
CA ALA A 68 3.61 13.99 1.32
C ALA A 68 2.37 13.80 0.44
N GLY A 69 1.17 13.73 1.05
CA GLY A 69 -0.06 13.58 0.28
C GLY A 69 -1.27 13.00 1.00
N GLU A 70 -2.16 12.37 0.24
CA GLU A 70 -3.31 11.66 0.80
C GLU A 70 -3.05 10.15 0.81
N THR A 71 -3.17 9.56 2.00
CA THR A 71 -2.92 8.15 2.23
C THR A 71 -4.12 7.42 2.79
N ARG A 72 -4.38 6.22 2.24
CA ARG A 72 -5.43 5.31 2.72
C ARG A 72 -4.89 3.88 2.75
N LEU A 73 -4.82 3.30 3.94
CA LEU A 73 -4.53 1.88 4.17
C LEU A 73 -5.76 1.21 4.77
N GLY A 74 -6.21 0.12 4.16
CA GLY A 74 -7.32 -0.70 4.63
C GLY A 74 -7.01 -2.18 4.50
N ALA A 75 -7.31 -2.96 5.53
CA ALA A 75 -7.28 -4.43 5.47
C ALA A 75 -8.53 -5.06 6.09
N GLU A 76 -8.97 -6.21 5.58
CA GLU A 76 -10.00 -7.03 6.26
C GLU A 76 -9.38 -7.78 7.44
N ALA A 77 -8.23 -8.43 7.27
CA ALA A 77 -7.52 -9.14 8.32
C ALA A 77 -6.01 -8.92 8.27
N GLY A 78 -5.37 -9.05 9.43
CA GLY A 78 -3.91 -9.09 9.58
C GLY A 78 -3.30 -7.80 10.13
N GLU A 79 -2.00 -7.64 9.97
CA GLU A 79 -1.25 -6.52 10.54
C GLU A 79 -1.06 -5.41 9.49
N THR A 80 -1.47 -4.20 9.85
CA THR A 80 -1.37 -3.02 8.98
C THR A 80 -0.49 -1.95 9.64
N SER A 81 0.43 -1.38 8.87
CA SER A 81 1.26 -0.25 9.29
C SER A 81 1.21 0.87 8.27
N LEU A 82 0.80 2.07 8.70
CA LEU A 82 0.85 3.29 7.91
C LEU A 82 1.88 4.24 8.50
N LEU A 83 2.83 4.69 7.67
CA LEU A 83 3.74 5.79 7.94
C LEU A 83 3.41 6.94 6.99
N ALA A 84 3.12 8.13 7.50
CA ALA A 84 2.96 9.33 6.69
C ALA A 84 3.61 10.54 7.33
N GLU A 85 4.48 11.28 6.62
CA GLU A 85 5.12 12.47 7.19
C GLU A 85 4.26 13.74 7.06
N ALA A 86 3.52 13.89 5.95
CA ALA A 86 2.65 15.02 5.72
C ALA A 86 1.37 14.67 4.95
N GLY A 87 0.26 15.31 5.33
CA GLY A 87 -1.01 15.27 4.61
C GLY A 87 -2.13 14.49 5.32
N GLU A 88 -3.11 13.99 4.55
CA GLU A 88 -4.28 13.32 5.12
C GLU A 88 -4.08 11.80 5.20
N THR A 89 -4.20 11.24 6.39
CA THR A 89 -4.10 9.79 6.62
C THR A 89 -5.45 9.18 6.96
N ARG A 90 -5.69 7.97 6.44
CA ARG A 90 -6.78 7.08 6.90
C ARG A 90 -6.23 5.66 7.02
N LEU A 91 -6.36 5.09 8.22
CA LEU A 91 -6.01 3.71 8.52
C LEU A 91 -7.24 2.98 9.05
N GLY A 92 -7.48 1.77 8.55
CA GLY A 92 -8.51 0.88 9.10
C GLY A 92 -8.13 -0.59 8.92
N ALA A 93 -8.48 -1.40 9.91
CA ALA A 93 -8.50 -2.85 9.81
C ALA A 93 -9.80 -3.38 10.43
N GLU A 94 -10.42 -4.38 9.81
CA GLU A 94 -11.58 -5.04 10.41
C GLU A 94 -11.16 -6.04 11.50
N ALA A 95 -10.09 -6.80 11.26
CA ALA A 95 -9.47 -7.72 12.21
C ALA A 95 -7.93 -7.64 12.17
N GLY A 96 -7.28 -7.87 13.32
CA GLY A 96 -5.83 -7.79 13.45
C GLY A 96 -5.32 -6.45 13.99
N GLY A 97 -4.01 -6.23 13.94
CA GLY A 97 -3.35 -5.03 14.45
C GLY A 97 -3.28 -3.90 13.42
N SER A 98 -3.48 -2.67 13.91
CA SER A 98 -3.23 -1.45 13.13
C SER A 98 -2.24 -0.55 13.84
N ARG A 99 -1.23 -0.08 13.10
CA ARG A 99 -0.27 0.92 13.56
C ARG A 99 -0.26 2.12 12.63
N LEU A 100 -0.53 3.30 13.19
CA LEU A 100 -0.35 4.57 12.53
C LEU A 100 0.87 5.28 13.11
N LEU A 101 1.80 5.67 12.24
CA LEU A 101 2.92 6.56 12.50
C LEU A 101 2.71 7.80 11.63
N ALA A 102 2.62 8.95 12.28
CA ALA A 102 2.43 10.25 11.64
C ALA A 102 3.38 11.27 12.27
#